data_AF-K1W889-F1
#
_entry.id   AF-K1W889-F1
#
_cell.length_a   1.000
_cell.length_b   1.000
_cell.length_c   1.000
_cell.angle_alpha   90.00
_cell.angle_beta   90.00
_cell.angle_gamma   90.00
#
_symmetry.space_group_name_H-M   'P 1'
#
loop_
_entity.id
_entity.type
_entity.pdbx_description
1 polymer ?
#
loop_
_entity_poly.entity_id
_entity_poly.type
_entity_poly.pdbx_seq_one_letter_code
_entity_poly.pdbx_strand_id
1 'polypeptide(L)'
;MVRPSVRRDTLEKLRLFLQENAHYFLLKETRHSFLSMITIVETLDMHRYLDRSFIGPTFYVRRGYKLEEVVNPMGRAEIKECFRMSLPELERLVEHIGDHAIFHPGRGRPQKPVSFQIAVFLYRLGRGATISDVCRTMGRIGRGSVTTYCMRTIVAILTTFNNVIKWPDPRRREAISTRLRRDYGIPGCVGFIDGSHIPLHKCPSFSIEKNASFFSRKHRYGLLILAVCDEAKRFTYLQTGHYASASDFRAQRSSALHRRPRELFSRDQFVLGDSGFYCSLNVIPMYRRRAAQDLTREQQKFNDRVAKARVKIEHAFGVLKLRWLMLNDINLTMKTDKDINTAFAYIRTAVVLHNLYIHTANQHWSLEDFERAKAKAEEEDRKADPLPEGELLIETVEEDRMDRRDRLARRVAEIASSL
;
A
#
# COMPACT_ATOMS: atom_id res chain seq x y z
N MET A 1 -12.03 -22.37 23.39
CA MET A 1 -11.73 -23.83 23.41
C MET A 1 -11.98 -24.42 22.03
N VAL A 2 -10.95 -24.89 21.34
CA VAL A 2 -11.09 -25.56 20.03
C VAL A 2 -11.45 -27.02 20.30
N ARG A 3 -12.65 -27.46 19.92
CA ARG A 3 -13.01 -28.88 19.94
C ARG A 3 -12.48 -29.56 18.66
N PRO A 4 -11.78 -30.70 18.74
CA PRO A 4 -11.38 -31.47 17.56
C PRO A 4 -12.59 -31.88 16.72
N SER A 5 -12.41 -32.05 15.40
CA SER A 5 -13.49 -32.54 14.54
C SER A 5 -13.90 -33.96 14.92
N VAL A 6 -15.19 -34.29 14.87
CA VAL A 6 -15.68 -35.67 15.08
C VAL A 6 -14.93 -36.65 14.17
N ARG A 7 -14.52 -36.20 12.98
CA ARG A 7 -13.74 -36.99 12.01
C ARG A 7 -12.30 -37.21 12.48
N ARG A 8 -11.68 -36.21 13.10
CA ARG A 8 -10.33 -36.31 13.69
C ARG A 8 -10.33 -37.22 14.92
N ASP A 9 -11.33 -37.07 15.78
CA ASP A 9 -11.53 -37.95 16.95
C ASP A 9 -11.77 -39.40 16.53
N THR A 10 -12.53 -39.62 15.44
CA THR A 10 -12.72 -40.96 14.86
C THR A 10 -11.42 -41.52 14.26
N LEU A 11 -10.64 -40.69 13.55
CA LEU A 11 -9.36 -41.11 12.98
C LEU A 11 -8.33 -41.43 14.08
N GLU A 12 -8.32 -40.65 15.16
CA GLU A 12 -7.45 -40.86 16.32
C GLU A 12 -7.80 -42.15 17.07
N LYS A 13 -9.10 -42.42 17.26
CA LYS A 13 -9.58 -43.72 17.78
C LYS A 13 -9.21 -44.90 16.88
N LEU A 14 -9.33 -44.75 15.56
CA LEU A 14 -8.92 -45.78 14.61
C LEU A 14 -7.40 -46.01 14.66
N ARG A 15 -6.60 -44.95 14.79
CA ARG A 15 -5.15 -45.03 14.94
C ARG A 15 -4.75 -45.76 16.23
N LEU A 16 -5.36 -45.40 17.36
CA LEU A 16 -5.14 -46.06 18.64
C LEU A 16 -5.54 -47.54 18.59
N PHE A 17 -6.71 -47.84 17.99
CA PHE A 17 -7.15 -49.22 17.78
C PHE A 17 -6.15 -50.04 16.97
N LEU A 18 -5.61 -49.49 15.87
CA LEU A 18 -4.61 -50.16 15.04
C LEU A 18 -3.28 -50.36 15.79
N GLN A 19 -2.88 -49.41 16.65
CA GLN A 19 -1.67 -49.50 17.46
C GLN A 19 -1.80 -50.56 18.57
N GLU A 20 -2.90 -50.56 19.31
CA GLU A 20 -3.15 -51.52 20.39
C GLU A 20 -3.27 -52.95 19.87
N ASN A 21 -3.81 -53.14 18.66
CA ASN A 21 -4.02 -54.45 18.06
C ASN A 21 -2.93 -54.87 17.06
N ALA A 22 -1.82 -54.11 16.96
CA ALA A 22 -0.77 -54.33 15.96
C ALA A 22 -0.21 -55.77 15.97
N HIS A 23 -0.15 -56.40 17.16
CA HIS A 23 0.35 -57.77 17.34
C HIS A 23 -0.56 -58.84 16.71
N TYR A 24 -1.88 -58.62 16.62
CA TYR A 24 -2.80 -59.51 15.91
C TYR A 24 -2.72 -59.38 14.38
N PHE A 25 -2.34 -58.19 13.89
CA PHE A 25 -2.33 -57.87 12.46
C PHE A 25 -0.97 -58.09 11.77
N LEU A 26 0.07 -58.46 12.54
CA LEU A 26 1.41 -58.77 12.04
C LEU A 26 1.62 -60.26 11.70
N LEU A 27 0.57 -61.07 11.75
CA LEU A 27 0.57 -62.43 11.20
C LEU A 27 0.77 -62.39 9.68
N LYS A 28 1.46 -63.40 9.11
CA LYS A 28 1.94 -63.42 7.71
C LYS A 28 0.85 -63.12 6.67
N GLU A 29 -0.39 -63.49 6.94
CA GLU A 29 -1.52 -63.41 6.00
C GLU A 29 -2.24 -62.05 6.01
N THR A 30 -2.19 -61.28 7.10
CA THR A 30 -2.93 -60.00 7.24
C THR A 30 -2.03 -58.76 7.22
N ARG A 31 -0.71 -58.94 7.24
CA ARG A 31 0.31 -57.88 7.30
C ARG A 31 0.17 -56.83 6.20
N HIS A 32 -0.14 -57.22 4.96
CA HIS A 32 -0.25 -56.28 3.85
C HIS A 32 -1.48 -55.36 3.97
N SER A 33 -2.61 -55.92 4.41
CA SER A 33 -3.84 -55.16 4.68
C SER A 33 -3.65 -54.18 5.85
N PHE A 34 -2.91 -54.59 6.88
CA PHE A 34 -2.57 -53.73 8.01
C PHE A 34 -1.69 -52.52 7.62
N LEU A 35 -0.61 -52.77 6.87
CA LEU A 35 0.26 -51.70 6.37
C LEU A 35 -0.48 -50.74 5.42
N SER A 36 -1.40 -51.26 4.61
CA SER A 36 -2.26 -50.44 3.75
C SER A 36 -3.20 -49.57 4.58
N MET A 37 -3.81 -50.11 5.64
CA MET A 37 -4.67 -49.33 6.55
C MET A 37 -3.89 -48.23 7.28
N ILE A 38 -2.68 -48.50 7.78
CA ILE A 38 -1.83 -47.48 8.41
C ILE A 38 -1.49 -46.39 7.40
N THR A 39 -1.06 -46.76 6.19
CA THR A 39 -0.73 -45.80 5.13
C THR A 39 -1.94 -44.92 4.78
N ILE A 40 -3.14 -45.50 4.72
CA ILE A 40 -4.39 -44.76 4.48
C ILE A 40 -4.68 -43.79 5.65
N VAL A 41 -4.55 -44.24 6.91
CA VAL A 41 -4.78 -43.39 8.08
C VAL A 41 -3.78 -42.22 8.12
N GLU A 42 -2.50 -42.47 7.86
CA GLU A 42 -1.45 -41.43 7.81
C GLU A 42 -1.66 -40.46 6.63
N THR A 43 -2.05 -40.98 5.47
CA THR A 43 -2.37 -40.16 4.29
C THR A 43 -3.60 -39.28 4.54
N LEU A 44 -4.62 -39.82 5.23
CA LEU A 44 -5.81 -39.08 5.61
C LEU A 44 -5.51 -38.00 6.66
N ASP A 45 -4.63 -38.27 7.64
CA ASP A 45 -4.17 -37.30 8.65
C ASP A 45 -3.43 -36.12 8.01
N MET A 46 -2.67 -36.39 6.94
CA MET A 46 -2.00 -35.36 6.13
C MET A 46 -2.95 -34.52 5.26
N HIS A 47 -4.20 -34.94 5.07
CA HIS A 47 -5.15 -34.26 4.21
C HIS A 47 -6.00 -33.21 4.94
N ARG A 48 -6.01 -31.99 4.37
CA ARG A 48 -6.72 -30.77 4.81
C ARG A 48 -8.25 -30.90 5.05
N TYR A 49 -8.86 -32.04 4.74
CA TYR A 49 -10.30 -32.26 4.87
C TYR A 49 -10.77 -32.59 6.30
N LEU A 50 -9.85 -33.02 7.18
CA LEU A 50 -10.16 -33.36 8.58
C LEU A 50 -10.31 -32.15 9.50
N ASP A 51 -9.74 -31.00 9.15
CA ASP A 51 -9.84 -29.73 9.90
C ASP A 51 -11.19 -29.00 9.68
N ARG A 52 -12.07 -29.51 8.81
CA ARG A 52 -13.43 -28.96 8.66
C ARG A 52 -14.35 -29.44 9.78
N SER A 53 -14.07 -29.02 11.00
CA SER A 53 -15.05 -28.95 12.08
C SER A 53 -15.43 -27.51 12.33
N PHE A 54 -16.45 -27.07 11.61
CA PHE A 54 -17.39 -26.14 12.21
C PHE A 54 -18.75 -26.49 11.63
N ILE A 55 -19.65 -26.99 12.47
CA ILE A 55 -21.09 -27.06 12.17
C ILE A 55 -21.65 -25.69 12.59
N GLY A 56 -21.38 -24.68 11.77
CA GLY A 56 -22.22 -23.48 11.72
C GLY A 56 -23.28 -23.68 10.64
N PRO A 57 -24.45 -23.02 10.71
CA PRO A 57 -25.47 -23.15 9.68
C PRO A 57 -24.83 -22.86 8.31
N THR A 58 -25.08 -23.74 7.35
CA THR A 58 -24.79 -23.47 5.94
C THR A 58 -25.76 -22.37 5.53
N PHE A 59 -25.43 -21.10 5.81
CA PHE A 59 -26.24 -20.00 5.33
C PHE A 59 -26.05 -19.93 3.81
N TYR A 60 -26.94 -20.61 3.10
CA TYR A 60 -27.22 -20.33 1.71
C TYR A 60 -27.45 -18.82 1.58
N VAL A 61 -26.75 -18.22 0.63
CA VAL A 61 -26.81 -16.78 0.34
C VAL A 61 -28.24 -16.46 -0.07
N ARG A 62 -29.08 -16.00 0.87
CA ARG A 62 -30.31 -15.28 0.54
C ARG A 62 -29.92 -13.95 -0.10
N ARG A 63 -30.59 -13.59 -1.19
CA ARG A 63 -30.50 -12.24 -1.77
C ARG A 63 -30.96 -11.25 -0.69
N GLY A 64 -30.15 -10.22 -0.40
CA GLY A 64 -30.57 -9.08 0.43
C GLY A 64 -29.96 -8.94 1.83
N TYR A 65 -28.78 -9.49 2.13
CA TYR A 65 -28.12 -9.21 3.42
C TYR A 65 -27.75 -7.72 3.56
N LYS A 66 -28.06 -7.13 4.71
CA LYS A 66 -27.52 -5.82 5.11
C LYS A 66 -26.03 -5.98 5.43
N LEU A 67 -25.22 -4.96 5.15
CA LEU A 67 -23.77 -4.96 5.45
C LEU A 67 -23.50 -5.35 6.91
N GLU A 68 -24.37 -4.94 7.82
CA GLU A 68 -24.37 -5.26 9.26
C GLU A 68 -24.42 -6.77 9.53
N GLU A 69 -25.14 -7.55 8.74
CA GLU A 69 -25.26 -9.01 8.93
C GLU A 69 -24.04 -9.77 8.42
N VAL A 70 -23.36 -9.20 7.43
CA VAL A 70 -22.12 -9.71 6.82
C VAL A 70 -20.92 -9.48 7.74
N VAL A 71 -20.99 -8.40 8.53
CA VAL A 71 -19.94 -7.96 9.47
C VAL A 71 -20.35 -8.22 10.93
N ASN A 72 -21.54 -8.81 11.17
CA ASN A 72 -22.19 -9.01 12.47
C ASN A 72 -21.36 -9.69 13.57
N PRO A 73 -20.36 -10.57 13.28
CA PRO A 73 -19.48 -11.05 14.34
C PRO A 73 -18.62 -9.96 14.97
N MET A 74 -18.46 -8.81 14.31
CA MET A 74 -17.57 -7.72 14.69
C MET A 74 -18.37 -6.50 15.16
N GLY A 75 -18.05 -6.00 16.35
CA GLY A 75 -18.62 -4.74 16.85
C GLY A 75 -18.15 -3.52 16.03
N ARG A 76 -18.87 -2.39 16.08
CA ARG A 76 -18.52 -1.18 15.31
C ARG A 76 -17.08 -0.69 15.48
N ALA A 77 -16.53 -0.83 16.70
CA ALA A 77 -15.14 -0.50 16.99
C ALA A 77 -14.16 -1.44 16.25
N GLU A 78 -14.44 -2.74 16.26
CA GLU A 78 -13.63 -3.75 15.58
C GLU A 78 -13.69 -3.59 14.06
N ILE A 79 -14.84 -3.21 13.49
CA ILE A 79 -14.97 -2.85 12.07
C ILE A 79 -14.01 -1.70 11.73
N LYS A 80 -14.04 -0.64 12.53
CA LYS A 80 -13.21 0.54 12.31
C LYS A 80 -11.72 0.23 12.41
N GLU A 81 -11.34 -0.65 13.33
CA GLU A 81 -9.96 -1.09 13.51
C GLU A 81 -9.50 -2.03 12.39
N CYS A 82 -10.34 -3.01 12.02
CA CYS A 82 -10.00 -4.04 11.05
C CYS A 82 -10.05 -3.54 9.61
N PHE A 83 -11.09 -2.81 9.24
CA PHE A 83 -11.29 -2.34 7.87
C PHE A 83 -10.69 -0.95 7.65
N ARG A 84 -10.30 -0.26 8.73
CA ARG A 84 -9.72 1.10 8.70
C ARG A 84 -10.67 2.11 8.04
N MET A 85 -11.97 1.81 8.16
CA MET A 85 -13.12 2.54 7.66
C MET A 85 -14.28 2.31 8.62
N SER A 86 -15.08 3.35 8.84
CA SER A 86 -16.36 3.27 9.53
C SER A 86 -17.42 2.60 8.65
N LEU A 87 -18.51 2.15 9.27
CA LEU A 87 -19.63 1.53 8.54
C LEU A 87 -20.23 2.46 7.46
N PRO A 88 -20.47 3.76 7.71
CA PRO A 88 -20.98 4.68 6.67
C PRO A 88 -19.99 4.93 5.52
N GLU A 89 -18.68 4.84 5.76
CA GLU A 89 -17.70 4.89 4.67
C GLU A 89 -17.71 3.61 3.83
N LEU A 90 -17.88 2.45 4.48
CA LEU A 90 -17.99 1.18 3.79
C LEU A 90 -19.26 1.14 2.92
N GLU A 91 -20.39 1.61 3.43
CA GLU A 91 -21.65 1.72 2.67
C GLU A 91 -21.47 2.61 1.44
N ARG A 92 -20.90 3.81 1.61
CA ARG A 92 -20.59 4.70 0.49
C ARG A 92 -19.64 4.07 -0.53
N LEU A 93 -18.66 3.28 -0.08
CA LEU A 93 -17.78 2.56 -0.99
C LEU A 93 -18.56 1.50 -1.78
N VAL A 94 -19.42 0.74 -1.10
CA VAL A 94 -20.28 -0.28 -1.74
C VAL A 94 -21.22 0.36 -2.75
N GLU A 95 -21.84 1.50 -2.43
CA GLU A 95 -22.68 2.26 -3.38
C GLU A 95 -21.87 2.74 -4.57
N HIS A 96 -20.63 3.20 -4.34
CA HIS A 96 -19.80 3.76 -5.41
C HIS A 96 -19.32 2.73 -6.44
N ILE A 97 -19.01 1.49 -6.01
CA ILE A 97 -18.40 0.47 -6.89
C ILE A 97 -19.24 -0.82 -7.01
N GLY A 98 -20.36 -0.91 -6.31
CA GLY A 98 -21.14 -2.13 -6.12
C GLY A 98 -21.76 -2.68 -7.40
N ASP A 99 -22.11 -1.79 -8.33
CA ASP A 99 -22.72 -2.13 -9.62
C ASP A 99 -21.68 -2.48 -10.70
N HIS A 100 -20.38 -2.45 -10.38
CA HIS A 100 -19.35 -2.77 -11.34
C HIS A 100 -19.49 -4.21 -11.87
N ALA A 101 -19.45 -4.39 -13.19
CA ALA A 101 -19.73 -5.66 -13.88
C ALA A 101 -18.88 -6.85 -13.38
N ILE A 102 -17.68 -6.60 -12.85
CA ILE A 102 -16.79 -7.63 -12.28
C ILE A 102 -17.44 -8.42 -11.12
N PHE A 103 -18.40 -7.82 -10.42
CA PHE A 103 -19.13 -8.45 -9.33
C PHE A 103 -20.35 -9.26 -9.81
N HIS A 104 -20.82 -9.01 -11.03
CA HIS A 104 -22.09 -9.51 -11.57
C HIS A 104 -21.86 -10.36 -12.84
N PRO A 105 -21.25 -11.55 -12.74
CA PRO A 105 -21.02 -12.38 -13.91
C PRO A 105 -22.36 -12.91 -14.42
N GLY A 106 -22.58 -12.81 -15.73
CA GLY A 106 -23.84 -13.25 -16.34
C GLY A 106 -24.12 -14.76 -16.24
N ARG A 107 -23.14 -15.60 -15.92
CA ARG A 107 -23.29 -17.06 -15.80
C ARG A 107 -22.46 -17.62 -14.63
N GLY A 108 -22.95 -18.69 -13.99
CA GLY A 108 -22.21 -19.49 -13.00
C GLY A 108 -22.88 -19.58 -11.63
N ARG A 109 -22.13 -20.11 -10.65
CA ARG A 109 -22.61 -20.22 -9.26
C ARG A 109 -22.85 -18.83 -8.65
N PRO A 110 -23.91 -18.64 -7.84
CA PRO A 110 -24.18 -17.38 -7.15
C PRO A 110 -22.94 -16.89 -6.38
N GLN A 111 -22.58 -15.63 -6.59
CA GLN A 111 -21.49 -15.00 -5.86
C GLN A 111 -21.90 -14.65 -4.42
N LYS A 112 -20.90 -14.48 -3.55
CA LYS A 112 -21.12 -13.80 -2.27
C LYS A 112 -21.48 -12.33 -2.50
N PRO A 113 -22.25 -11.69 -1.59
CA PRO A 113 -22.61 -10.28 -1.69
C PRO A 113 -21.39 -9.38 -1.94
N VAL A 114 -21.56 -8.31 -2.71
CA VAL A 114 -20.48 -7.38 -3.06
C VAL A 114 -19.87 -6.75 -1.81
N SER A 115 -20.72 -6.37 -0.87
CA SER A 115 -20.33 -5.89 0.46
C SER A 115 -19.37 -6.83 1.19
N PHE A 116 -19.61 -8.15 1.14
CA PHE A 116 -18.70 -9.14 1.74
C PHE A 116 -17.36 -9.22 1.03
N GLN A 117 -17.37 -9.15 -0.31
CA GLN A 117 -16.13 -9.18 -1.09
C GLN A 117 -15.26 -7.95 -0.78
N ILE A 118 -15.88 -6.77 -0.67
CA ILE A 118 -15.22 -5.52 -0.28
C ILE A 118 -14.72 -5.59 1.16
N ALA A 119 -15.51 -6.10 2.11
CA ALA A 119 -15.08 -6.27 3.50
C ALA A 119 -13.86 -7.19 3.63
N VAL A 120 -13.82 -8.30 2.88
CA VAL A 120 -12.67 -9.20 2.81
C VAL A 120 -11.42 -8.48 2.30
N PHE A 121 -11.56 -7.68 1.25
CA PHE A 121 -10.46 -6.86 0.73
C PHE A 121 -9.97 -5.84 1.76
N LEU A 122 -10.87 -5.09 2.38
CA LEU A 122 -10.54 -4.06 3.36
C LEU A 122 -9.90 -4.63 4.63
N TYR A 123 -10.39 -5.76 5.12
CA TYR A 123 -9.73 -6.47 6.22
C TYR A 123 -8.27 -6.78 5.88
N ARG A 124 -8.03 -7.26 4.66
CA ARG A 124 -6.68 -7.60 4.21
C ARG A 124 -5.80 -6.37 4.04
N LEU A 125 -6.31 -5.31 3.41
CA LEU A 125 -5.59 -4.07 3.17
C LEU A 125 -5.30 -3.31 4.48
N GLY A 126 -6.32 -3.18 5.33
CA GLY A 126 -6.29 -2.42 6.57
C GLY A 126 -5.47 -3.07 7.68
N ARG A 127 -5.52 -4.41 7.81
CA ARG A 127 -4.71 -5.15 8.81
C ARG A 127 -3.38 -5.65 8.29
N GLY A 128 -3.12 -5.60 6.98
CA GLY A 128 -2.00 -6.32 6.38
C GLY A 128 -2.13 -7.84 6.53
N ALA A 129 -3.36 -8.35 6.67
CA ALA A 129 -3.63 -9.73 7.04
C ALA A 129 -3.18 -10.71 5.94
N THR A 130 -2.68 -11.88 6.35
CA THR A 130 -2.39 -12.95 5.41
C THR A 130 -3.69 -13.58 4.91
N ILE A 131 -3.66 -14.25 3.75
CA ILE A 131 -4.82 -15.01 3.25
C ILE A 131 -5.30 -16.02 4.32
N SER A 132 -4.38 -16.60 5.08
CA SER A 132 -4.70 -17.54 6.16
C SER A 132 -5.51 -16.85 7.27
N ASP A 133 -5.10 -15.65 7.68
CA ASP A 133 -5.77 -14.88 8.73
C ASP A 133 -7.18 -14.48 8.27
N VAL A 134 -7.33 -14.02 7.03
CA VAL A 134 -8.66 -13.74 6.45
C VAL A 134 -9.56 -14.96 6.51
N CYS A 135 -9.07 -16.14 6.11
CA CYS A 135 -9.85 -17.39 6.15
C CYS A 135 -10.26 -17.77 7.58
N ARG A 136 -9.41 -17.51 8.59
CA ARG A 136 -9.71 -17.80 10.00
C ARG A 136 -10.71 -16.81 10.58
N THR A 137 -10.55 -15.52 10.31
CA THR A 137 -11.37 -14.45 10.90
C THR A 137 -12.70 -14.27 10.19
N MET A 138 -12.72 -14.23 8.85
CA MET A 138 -13.92 -13.90 8.07
C MET A 138 -14.80 -15.13 7.76
N GLY A 139 -14.40 -16.32 8.22
CA GLY A 139 -15.20 -17.55 8.23
C GLY A 139 -15.47 -18.20 6.86
N ARG A 140 -15.16 -19.51 6.71
CA ARG A 140 -15.59 -20.38 5.58
C ARG A 140 -15.32 -19.83 4.16
N ILE A 141 -14.26 -19.04 3.97
CA ILE A 141 -13.79 -18.59 2.66
C ILE A 141 -12.64 -19.49 2.21
N GLY A 142 -12.67 -19.98 0.97
CA GLY A 142 -11.53 -20.68 0.38
C GLY A 142 -10.40 -19.69 0.07
N ARG A 143 -9.12 -20.14 0.15
CA ARG A 143 -7.96 -19.29 -0.17
C ARG A 143 -8.09 -18.60 -1.54
N GLY A 144 -8.53 -19.36 -2.56
CA GLY A 144 -8.75 -18.82 -3.91
C GLY A 144 -9.87 -17.79 -3.99
N SER A 145 -10.91 -17.92 -3.16
CA SER A 145 -12.00 -16.94 -3.06
C SER A 145 -11.52 -15.64 -2.43
N VAL A 146 -10.67 -15.68 -1.40
CA VAL A 146 -10.05 -14.46 -0.83
C VAL A 146 -9.28 -13.69 -1.90
N THR A 147 -8.41 -14.37 -2.65
CA THR A 147 -7.66 -13.75 -3.75
C THR A 147 -8.62 -13.15 -4.79
N THR A 148 -9.64 -13.91 -5.19
CA THR A 148 -10.63 -13.45 -6.18
C THR A 148 -11.36 -12.20 -5.70
N TYR A 149 -11.88 -12.19 -4.46
CA TYR A 149 -12.62 -11.06 -3.89
C TYR A 149 -11.75 -9.81 -3.80
N CYS A 150 -10.49 -9.97 -3.38
CA CYS A 150 -9.54 -8.85 -3.37
C CYS A 150 -9.30 -8.30 -4.77
N MET A 151 -9.03 -9.17 -5.76
CA MET A 151 -8.75 -8.71 -7.12
C MET A 151 -9.95 -8.04 -7.78
N ARG A 152 -11.17 -8.56 -7.57
CA ARG A 152 -12.41 -7.91 -8.07
C ARG A 152 -12.60 -6.52 -7.47
N THR A 153 -12.39 -6.40 -6.16
CA THR A 153 -12.48 -5.12 -5.45
C THR A 153 -11.43 -4.12 -5.95
N ILE A 154 -10.18 -4.57 -6.13
CA ILE A 154 -9.11 -3.76 -6.73
C ILE A 154 -9.51 -3.27 -8.13
N VAL A 155 -9.97 -4.17 -9.01
CA VAL A 155 -10.39 -3.80 -10.37
C VAL A 155 -11.49 -2.74 -10.33
N ALA A 156 -12.53 -2.96 -9.52
CA ALA A 156 -13.65 -2.04 -9.40
C ALA A 156 -13.19 -0.65 -8.88
N ILE A 157 -12.36 -0.60 -7.82
CA ILE A 157 -11.84 0.67 -7.29
C ILE A 157 -10.94 1.36 -8.32
N LEU A 158 -10.07 0.62 -9.01
CA LEU A 158 -9.14 1.22 -9.97
C LEU A 158 -9.82 1.80 -11.22
N THR A 159 -11.06 1.44 -11.52
CA THR A 159 -11.84 2.15 -12.56
C THR A 159 -12.07 3.63 -12.24
N THR A 160 -12.08 3.98 -10.95
CA THR A 160 -12.26 5.35 -10.45
C THR A 160 -10.94 6.15 -10.41
N PHE A 161 -9.81 5.49 -10.64
CA PHE A 161 -8.46 6.04 -10.41
C PHE A 161 -8.25 7.40 -11.10
N ASN A 162 -8.59 7.51 -12.39
CA ASN A 162 -8.39 8.75 -13.17
C ASN A 162 -9.33 9.89 -12.74
N ASN A 163 -10.44 9.58 -12.05
CA ASN A 163 -11.36 10.59 -11.52
C ASN A 163 -10.89 11.11 -10.15
N VAL A 164 -10.27 10.23 -9.35
CA VAL A 164 -9.86 10.49 -7.97
C VAL A 164 -8.43 11.02 -7.86
N ILE A 165 -7.51 10.51 -8.66
CA ILE A 165 -6.10 10.91 -8.70
C ILE A 165 -5.86 11.51 -10.08
N LYS A 166 -6.03 12.82 -10.17
CA LYS A 166 -5.80 13.59 -11.39
C LYS A 166 -5.05 14.86 -11.07
N TRP A 167 -4.25 15.27 -12.04
CA TRP A 167 -3.54 16.52 -11.95
C TRP A 167 -4.55 17.68 -11.86
N PRO A 168 -4.33 18.69 -10.99
CA PRO A 168 -5.33 19.73 -10.79
C PRO A 168 -5.46 20.60 -12.04
N ASP A 169 -6.68 21.04 -12.32
CA ASP A 169 -6.93 22.00 -13.39
C ASP A 169 -6.27 23.37 -13.09
N PRO A 170 -6.11 24.26 -14.09
CA PRO A 170 -5.42 25.53 -13.90
C PRO A 170 -5.98 26.39 -12.76
N ARG A 171 -7.31 26.40 -12.54
CA ARG A 171 -7.94 27.17 -11.46
C ARG A 171 -7.57 26.62 -10.10
N ARG A 172 -7.61 25.29 -9.94
CA ARG A 172 -7.20 24.64 -8.68
C ARG A 172 -5.70 24.82 -8.43
N ARG A 173 -4.86 24.75 -9.47
CA ARG A 173 -3.41 25.02 -9.33
C ARG A 173 -3.13 26.43 -8.84
N GLU A 174 -3.85 27.43 -9.36
CA GLU A 174 -3.71 28.82 -8.90
C GLU A 174 -4.12 28.99 -7.43
N ALA A 175 -5.21 28.34 -7.02
CA ALA A 175 -5.65 28.34 -5.62
C ALA A 175 -4.61 27.69 -4.67
N ILE A 176 -4.01 26.57 -5.09
CA ILE A 176 -2.92 25.92 -4.35
C ILE A 176 -1.73 26.90 -4.24
N SER A 177 -1.33 27.51 -5.36
CA SER A 177 -0.19 28.43 -5.41
C SER A 177 -0.38 29.66 -4.53
N THR A 178 -1.56 30.27 -4.58
CA THR A 178 -1.93 31.41 -3.72
C THR A 178 -1.84 31.03 -2.25
N ARG A 179 -2.33 29.84 -1.89
CA ARG A 179 -2.29 29.35 -0.51
C ARG A 179 -0.86 29.05 -0.04
N LEU A 180 -0.04 28.43 -0.87
CA LEU A 180 1.36 28.14 -0.53
C LEU A 180 2.22 29.41 -0.46
N ARG A 181 1.91 30.42 -1.27
CA ARG A 181 2.50 31.76 -1.14
C ARG A 181 2.15 32.37 0.22
N ARG A 182 0.88 32.33 0.62
CA ARG A 182 0.43 32.91 1.90
C ARG A 182 1.01 32.17 3.09
N ASP A 183 0.92 30.84 3.10
CA ASP A 183 1.25 30.02 4.28
C ASP A 183 2.77 29.83 4.44
N TYR A 184 3.53 29.79 3.34
CA TYR A 184 4.97 29.46 3.35
C TYR A 184 5.87 30.48 2.65
N GLY A 185 5.31 31.50 1.99
CA GLY A 185 6.09 32.47 1.20
C GLY A 185 6.58 31.93 -0.15
N ILE A 186 6.00 30.83 -0.65
CA ILE A 186 6.49 30.15 -1.86
C ILE A 186 5.49 30.31 -3.03
N PRO A 187 5.66 31.34 -3.89
CA PRO A 187 4.81 31.54 -5.06
C PRO A 187 5.11 30.50 -6.17
N GLY A 188 4.12 30.20 -7.01
CA GLY A 188 4.25 29.28 -8.16
C GLY A 188 4.22 27.79 -7.81
N CYS A 189 4.30 27.43 -6.52
CA CYS A 189 4.24 26.02 -6.11
C CYS A 189 2.81 25.47 -6.24
N VAL A 190 2.65 24.31 -6.87
CA VAL A 190 1.35 23.63 -7.07
C VAL A 190 1.24 22.27 -6.39
N GLY A 191 2.25 21.90 -5.60
CA GLY A 191 2.26 20.66 -4.84
C GLY A 191 3.65 20.25 -4.38
N PHE A 192 3.70 19.15 -3.64
CA PHE A 192 4.93 18.59 -3.09
C PHE A 192 5.15 17.22 -3.71
N ILE A 193 6.36 16.94 -4.21
CA ILE A 193 6.76 15.66 -4.77
C ILE A 193 7.65 14.91 -3.79
N ASP A 194 7.42 13.60 -3.68
CA ASP A 194 8.27 12.74 -2.87
C ASP A 194 8.14 11.25 -3.27
N GLY A 195 9.22 10.52 -3.04
CA GLY A 195 9.29 9.08 -3.17
C GLY A 195 8.83 8.39 -1.88
N SER A 196 8.24 7.21 -1.99
CA SER A 196 7.93 6.39 -0.83
C SER A 196 8.26 4.93 -1.07
N HIS A 197 9.13 4.38 -0.23
CA HIS A 197 9.43 2.96 -0.20
C HIS A 197 8.27 2.17 0.41
N ILE A 198 7.85 1.12 -0.30
CA ILE A 198 6.84 0.16 0.14
C ILE A 198 7.53 -1.19 0.35
N PRO A 199 7.83 -1.57 1.60
CA PRO A 199 8.60 -2.78 1.88
C PRO A 199 7.81 -4.06 1.55
N LEU A 200 8.55 -5.08 1.16
CA LEU A 200 8.06 -6.44 0.98
C LEU A 200 8.40 -7.27 2.22
N HIS A 201 7.48 -8.16 2.59
CA HIS A 201 7.68 -9.06 3.73
C HIS A 201 8.80 -10.07 3.52
N LYS A 202 9.02 -10.48 2.26
CA LYS A 202 10.02 -11.47 1.89
C LYS A 202 10.80 -11.01 0.66
N CYS A 203 12.02 -11.53 0.54
CA CYS A 203 12.78 -11.46 -0.70
C CYS A 203 11.93 -12.02 -1.86
N PRO A 204 11.87 -11.34 -3.01
CA PRO A 204 11.28 -11.90 -4.22
C PRO A 204 11.96 -13.21 -4.64
N SER A 205 11.25 -14.03 -5.41
CA SER A 205 11.73 -15.33 -5.89
C SER A 205 12.09 -15.27 -7.37
N PHE A 206 12.90 -14.28 -7.77
CA PHE A 206 13.49 -14.18 -9.11
C PHE A 206 14.97 -14.57 -9.10
N SER A 207 15.69 -14.32 -10.21
CA SER A 207 17.16 -14.41 -10.23
C SER A 207 17.78 -13.45 -9.22
N ILE A 208 19.01 -13.74 -8.79
CA ILE A 208 19.78 -12.91 -7.85
C ILE A 208 19.88 -11.46 -8.37
N GLU A 209 20.20 -11.30 -9.65
CA GLU A 209 20.28 -9.99 -10.32
C GLU A 209 18.96 -9.22 -10.28
N LYS A 210 17.84 -9.88 -10.59
CA LYS A 210 16.52 -9.24 -10.54
C LYS A 210 16.13 -8.91 -9.10
N ASN A 211 16.43 -9.78 -8.13
CA ASN A 211 16.15 -9.53 -6.73
C ASN A 211 16.93 -8.31 -6.18
N ALA A 212 18.15 -8.07 -6.65
CA ALA A 212 18.94 -6.89 -6.28
C ALA A 212 18.22 -5.58 -6.60
N SER A 213 17.40 -5.54 -7.68
CA SER A 213 16.62 -4.35 -8.02
C SER A 213 15.55 -4.00 -6.97
N PHE A 214 15.07 -4.98 -6.19
CA PHE A 214 14.11 -4.75 -5.11
C PHE A 214 14.79 -4.31 -3.82
N PHE A 215 16.11 -4.45 -3.70
CA PHE A 215 16.82 -4.15 -2.46
C PHE A 215 17.17 -2.67 -2.37
N SER A 216 16.74 -2.02 -1.29
CA SER A 216 16.98 -0.60 -1.06
C SER A 216 18.20 -0.34 -0.18
N ARG A 217 18.66 0.91 -0.19
CA ARG A 217 19.65 1.46 0.75
C ARG A 217 19.21 1.37 2.22
N LYS A 218 17.92 1.15 2.50
CA LYS A 218 17.39 0.91 3.85
C LYS A 218 17.51 -0.56 4.28
N HIS A 219 18.34 -1.34 3.61
CA HIS A 219 18.53 -2.79 3.80
C HIS A 219 17.24 -3.61 3.80
N ARG A 220 16.25 -3.20 2.99
CA ARG A 220 14.97 -3.89 2.85
C ARG A 220 14.58 -4.06 1.38
N TYR A 221 14.00 -5.21 1.08
CA TYR A 221 13.32 -5.45 -0.20
C TYR A 221 12.03 -4.63 -0.26
N GLY A 222 11.73 -4.04 -1.40
CA GLY A 222 10.60 -3.14 -1.55
C GLY A 222 10.26 -2.77 -2.98
N LEU A 223 9.24 -1.93 -3.10
CA LEU A 223 8.91 -1.17 -4.29
C LEU A 223 9.06 0.32 -3.99
N LEU A 224 9.22 1.13 -5.03
CA LEU A 224 9.22 2.59 -4.94
C LEU A 224 7.99 3.14 -5.67
N ILE A 225 7.31 4.08 -5.02
CA ILE A 225 6.29 4.91 -5.66
C ILE A 225 6.72 6.37 -5.60
N LEU A 226 6.35 7.13 -6.61
CA LEU A 226 6.54 8.58 -6.68
C LEU A 226 5.16 9.23 -6.70
N ALA A 227 4.92 10.20 -5.83
CA ALA A 227 3.63 10.89 -5.80
C ALA A 227 3.80 12.40 -5.67
N VAL A 228 2.76 13.13 -6.06
CA VAL A 228 2.58 14.55 -5.73
C VAL A 228 1.34 14.69 -4.87
N CYS A 229 1.41 15.47 -3.81
CA CYS A 229 0.23 15.86 -3.04
C CYS A 229 -0.01 17.38 -3.04
N ASP A 230 -1.27 17.76 -2.84
CA ASP A 230 -1.66 19.14 -2.61
C ASP A 230 -1.52 19.54 -1.13
N GLU A 231 -1.90 20.78 -0.81
CA GLU A 231 -1.84 21.33 0.54
C GLU A 231 -2.81 20.65 1.52
N ALA A 232 -3.82 19.96 0.99
CA ALA A 232 -4.81 19.18 1.73
C ALA A 232 -4.40 17.71 1.90
N LYS A 233 -3.16 17.34 1.56
CA LYS A 233 -2.61 15.97 1.65
C LYS A 233 -3.34 14.97 0.73
N ARG A 234 -3.98 15.46 -0.33
CA ARG A 234 -4.57 14.63 -1.39
C ARG A 234 -3.53 14.38 -2.47
N PHE A 235 -3.40 13.14 -2.90
CA PHE A 235 -2.49 12.78 -3.98
C PHE A 235 -3.07 13.23 -5.33
N THR A 236 -2.38 14.11 -6.04
CA THR A 236 -2.80 14.64 -7.35
C THR A 236 -2.08 13.96 -8.52
N TYR A 237 -0.97 13.29 -8.23
CA TYR A 237 -0.23 12.45 -9.16
C TYR A 237 0.30 11.23 -8.42
N LEU A 238 0.27 10.08 -9.08
CA LEU A 238 0.89 8.86 -8.59
C LEU A 238 1.53 8.14 -9.77
N GLN A 239 2.79 7.77 -9.58
CA GLN A 239 3.52 6.89 -10.46
C GLN A 239 4.00 5.67 -9.68
N THR A 240 3.64 4.50 -10.21
CA THR A 240 4.10 3.19 -9.77
C THR A 240 4.97 2.57 -10.85
N GLY A 241 5.64 1.45 -10.54
CA GLY A 241 6.47 0.72 -11.51
C GLY A 241 7.97 0.74 -11.22
N HIS A 242 8.39 1.37 -10.12
CA HIS A 242 9.80 1.40 -9.70
C HIS A 242 10.07 0.39 -8.60
N TYR A 243 11.28 -0.16 -8.60
CA TYR A 243 11.77 -1.03 -7.53
C TYR A 243 12.53 -0.21 -6.48
N ALA A 244 12.75 -0.76 -5.29
CA ALA A 244 13.32 0.02 -4.19
C ALA A 244 14.80 0.42 -4.36
N SER A 245 15.52 -0.14 -5.34
CA SER A 245 16.88 0.31 -5.66
C SER A 245 16.91 1.57 -6.54
N ALA A 246 15.77 1.97 -7.12
CA ALA A 246 15.70 3.18 -7.92
C ALA A 246 15.85 4.44 -7.04
N SER A 247 16.56 5.44 -7.56
CA SER A 247 16.63 6.76 -6.94
C SER A 247 15.41 7.62 -7.30
N ASP A 248 15.10 8.62 -6.48
CA ASP A 248 14.03 9.58 -6.76
C ASP A 248 14.27 10.33 -8.08
N PHE A 249 15.54 10.58 -8.42
CA PHE A 249 15.91 11.08 -9.74
C PHE A 249 15.46 10.16 -10.88
N ARG A 250 15.77 8.85 -10.81
CA ARG A 250 15.34 7.88 -11.83
C ARG A 250 13.82 7.81 -11.93
N ALA A 251 13.14 7.84 -10.78
CA ALA A 251 11.69 7.91 -10.74
C ALA A 251 11.14 9.18 -11.42
N GLN A 252 11.70 10.34 -11.10
CA GLN A 252 11.35 11.63 -11.69
C GLN A 252 11.57 11.65 -13.21
N ARG A 253 12.73 11.20 -13.71
CA ARG A 253 13.07 11.24 -15.14
C ARG A 253 12.09 10.43 -16.00
N SER A 254 11.58 9.33 -15.47
CA SER A 254 10.58 8.51 -16.14
C SER A 254 9.15 9.07 -16.06
N SER A 255 8.92 10.07 -15.20
CA SER A 255 7.59 10.61 -14.90
C SER A 255 7.05 11.56 -15.97
N ALA A 256 5.73 11.74 -15.99
CA ALA A 256 5.10 12.76 -16.83
C ALA A 256 5.51 14.19 -16.40
N LEU A 257 5.89 14.39 -15.14
CA LEU A 257 6.38 15.67 -14.62
C LEU A 257 7.66 16.12 -15.35
N HIS A 258 8.50 15.17 -15.75
CA HIS A 258 9.73 15.43 -16.51
C HIS A 258 9.54 15.31 -18.02
N ARG A 259 8.78 14.30 -18.48
CA ARG A 259 8.63 14.01 -19.92
C ARG A 259 7.61 14.90 -20.63
N ARG A 260 6.58 15.38 -19.91
CA ARG A 260 5.46 16.15 -20.48
C ARG A 260 5.08 17.34 -19.57
N PRO A 261 6.03 18.20 -19.17
CA PRO A 261 5.76 19.29 -18.23
C PRO A 261 4.73 20.29 -18.75
N ARG A 262 4.67 20.54 -20.07
CA ARG A 262 3.73 21.49 -20.69
C ARG A 262 2.25 21.05 -20.57
N GLU A 263 1.99 19.76 -20.40
CA GLU A 263 0.63 19.24 -20.17
C GLU A 263 0.16 19.44 -18.72
N LEU A 264 1.12 19.56 -17.80
CA LEU A 264 0.86 19.59 -16.36
C LEU A 264 1.02 20.99 -15.77
N PHE A 265 1.96 21.79 -16.24
CA PHE A 265 2.30 23.06 -15.61
C PHE A 265 1.97 24.24 -16.52
N SER A 266 1.34 25.26 -15.95
CA SER A 266 1.31 26.59 -16.55
C SER A 266 2.66 27.30 -16.32
N ARG A 267 2.84 28.47 -16.96
CA ARG A 267 4.06 29.28 -16.79
C ARG A 267 4.34 29.53 -15.30
N ASP A 268 5.62 29.42 -14.92
CA ASP A 268 6.13 29.61 -13.55
C ASP A 268 5.59 28.64 -12.47
N GLN A 269 4.79 27.64 -12.84
CA GLN A 269 4.33 26.60 -11.92
C GLN A 269 5.37 25.48 -11.73
N PHE A 270 5.46 24.92 -10.53
CA PHE A 270 6.37 23.83 -10.18
C PHE A 270 5.89 23.04 -8.94
N VAL A 271 6.51 21.88 -8.69
CA VAL A 271 6.40 21.15 -7.43
C VAL A 271 7.71 21.18 -6.65
N LEU A 272 7.62 21.10 -5.32
CA LEU A 272 8.78 21.07 -4.43
C LEU A 272 9.16 19.65 -4.04
N GLY A 273 10.45 19.31 -4.19
CA GLY A 273 11.01 18.00 -3.83
C GLY A 273 12.08 18.09 -2.75
N ASP A 274 12.52 16.93 -2.25
CA ASP A 274 13.74 16.86 -1.44
C ASP A 274 15.01 17.14 -2.25
N SER A 275 16.16 17.09 -1.58
CA SER A 275 17.47 17.27 -2.22
C SER A 275 17.93 16.09 -3.10
N GLY A 276 17.19 14.97 -3.11
CA GLY A 276 17.45 13.80 -3.94
C GLY A 276 16.86 13.92 -5.35
N PHE A 277 15.94 14.85 -5.57
CA PHE A 277 15.38 15.15 -6.89
C PHE A 277 16.33 15.98 -7.77
N TYR A 278 16.18 15.82 -9.07
CA TYR A 278 16.87 16.64 -10.06
C TYR A 278 16.17 17.98 -10.26
N CYS A 279 16.96 19.04 -10.28
CA CYS A 279 16.47 20.40 -10.45
C CYS A 279 16.05 20.66 -11.90
N SER A 280 14.77 20.94 -12.10
CA SER A 280 14.20 21.31 -13.38
C SER A 280 13.28 22.51 -13.23
N LEU A 281 12.78 23.05 -14.34
CA LEU A 281 11.83 24.15 -14.31
C LEU A 281 10.57 23.81 -13.47
N ASN A 282 10.07 22.57 -13.54
CA ASN A 282 8.81 22.20 -12.90
C ASN A 282 8.98 21.33 -11.65
N VAL A 283 10.20 20.93 -11.31
CA VAL A 283 10.53 20.21 -10.07
C VAL A 283 11.71 20.92 -9.43
N ILE A 284 11.46 21.59 -8.30
CA ILE A 284 12.46 22.38 -7.59
C ILE A 284 12.80 21.66 -6.27
N PRO A 285 14.00 21.05 -6.17
CA PRO A 285 14.48 20.40 -4.97
C PRO A 285 15.03 21.39 -3.95
N MET A 286 15.10 20.96 -2.69
CA MET A 286 15.91 21.62 -1.66
C MET A 286 17.40 21.65 -2.05
N TYR A 287 18.15 22.62 -1.53
CA TYR A 287 19.60 22.63 -1.67
C TYR A 287 20.24 21.52 -0.82
N ARG A 288 21.13 20.75 -1.43
CA ARG A 288 21.94 19.76 -0.73
C ARG A 288 23.19 20.42 -0.17
N ARG A 289 23.48 20.22 1.12
CA ARG A 289 24.78 20.62 1.69
C ARG A 289 25.87 19.73 1.08
N ARG A 290 26.89 20.34 0.48
CA ARG A 290 28.07 19.62 -0.03
C ARG A 290 29.14 19.67 1.07
N ALA A 291 29.94 18.62 1.23
CA ALA A 291 30.95 18.55 2.29
C ALA A 291 31.94 19.71 2.28
N ALA A 292 32.18 20.33 1.11
CA ALA A 292 33.13 21.43 0.92
C ALA A 292 32.52 22.84 0.92
N GLN A 293 31.19 23.00 0.95
CA GLN A 293 30.53 24.31 0.86
C GLN A 293 29.27 24.37 1.70
N ASP A 294 29.22 25.38 2.57
CA ASP A 294 28.01 25.71 3.31
C ASP A 294 26.98 26.41 2.43
N LEU A 295 25.71 26.19 2.78
CA LEU A 295 24.59 26.85 2.11
C LEU A 295 24.61 28.34 2.44
N THR A 296 24.35 29.19 1.45
CA THR A 296 24.18 30.63 1.68
C THR A 296 22.98 30.88 2.60
N ARG A 297 22.92 32.06 3.24
CA ARG A 297 21.79 32.44 4.11
C ARG A 297 20.44 32.35 3.39
N GLU A 298 20.40 32.68 2.10
CA GLU A 298 19.20 32.59 1.25
C GLU A 298 18.80 31.13 1.01
N GLN A 299 19.77 30.26 0.70
CA GLN A 299 19.55 28.83 0.51
C GLN A 299 19.06 28.15 1.79
N GLN A 300 19.60 28.53 2.95
CA GLN A 300 19.15 28.05 4.25
C GLN A 300 17.70 28.47 4.52
N LYS A 301 17.39 29.76 4.37
CA LYS A 301 16.00 30.26 4.51
C LYS A 301 15.03 29.56 3.56
N PHE A 302 15.44 29.32 2.31
CA PHE A 302 14.66 28.57 1.35
C PHE A 302 14.41 27.14 1.83
N ASN A 303 15.46 26.41 2.22
CA ASN A 303 15.34 25.05 2.73
C ASN A 303 14.43 24.98 3.97
N ASP A 304 14.52 25.93 4.90
CA ASP A 304 13.66 25.98 6.09
C ASP A 304 12.17 26.11 5.73
N ARG A 305 11.85 26.96 4.75
CA ARG A 305 10.48 27.15 4.27
C ARG A 305 9.98 25.94 3.50
N VAL A 306 10.82 25.38 2.61
CA VAL A 306 10.48 24.18 1.83
C VAL A 306 10.30 22.96 2.74
N ALA A 307 11.15 22.76 3.74
CA ALA A 307 11.03 21.69 4.71
C ALA A 307 9.68 21.78 5.47
N LYS A 308 9.33 22.97 5.97
CA LYS A 308 8.02 23.22 6.62
C LYS A 308 6.83 22.93 5.70
N ALA A 309 6.95 23.25 4.41
CA ALA A 309 5.89 23.01 3.44
C ALA A 309 5.78 21.52 3.05
N ARG A 310 6.92 20.84 2.85
CA ARG A 310 7.00 19.42 2.44
C ARG A 310 6.52 18.44 3.51
N VAL A 311 6.46 18.84 4.78
CA VAL A 311 5.79 18.06 5.84
C VAL A 311 4.39 17.57 5.40
N LYS A 312 3.70 18.28 4.48
CA LYS A 312 2.42 17.83 3.92
C LYS A 312 2.49 16.49 3.17
N ILE A 313 3.49 16.26 2.32
CA ILE A 313 3.60 14.99 1.58
C ILE A 313 4.09 13.85 2.46
N GLU A 314 5.03 14.14 3.37
CA GLU A 314 5.46 13.19 4.39
C GLU A 314 4.27 12.73 5.24
N HIS A 315 3.44 13.68 5.68
CA HIS A 315 2.20 13.38 6.40
C HIS A 315 1.20 12.62 5.52
N ALA A 316 1.07 12.95 4.23
CA ALA A 316 0.18 12.21 3.33
C ALA A 316 0.58 10.73 3.22
N PHE A 317 1.87 10.45 3.05
CA PHE A 317 2.38 9.08 3.05
C PHE A 317 2.28 8.40 4.42
N GLY A 318 2.56 9.11 5.50
CA GLY A 318 2.40 8.60 6.87
C GLY A 318 0.96 8.15 7.14
N VAL A 319 -0.02 9.00 6.81
CA VAL A 319 -1.44 8.67 6.93
C VAL A 319 -1.82 7.49 6.06
N LEU A 320 -1.36 7.45 4.81
CA LEU A 320 -1.61 6.36 3.88
C LEU A 320 -1.15 5.01 4.47
N LYS A 321 0.08 4.95 4.99
CA LYS A 321 0.69 3.74 5.55
C LYS A 321 0.12 3.34 6.90
N LEU A 322 -0.26 4.29 7.75
CA LEU A 322 -0.93 4.01 9.03
C LEU A 322 -2.35 3.49 8.83
N ARG A 323 -3.08 4.03 7.84
CA ARG A 323 -4.42 3.57 7.53
C ARG A 323 -4.41 2.21 6.86
N TRP A 324 -3.49 1.96 5.94
CA TRP A 324 -3.44 0.71 5.17
C TRP A 324 -2.19 -0.08 5.54
N LEU A 325 -2.26 -0.86 6.63
CA LEU A 325 -1.09 -1.53 7.20
C LEU A 325 -0.41 -2.51 6.23
N MET A 326 -1.12 -3.01 5.22
CA MET A 326 -0.51 -3.80 4.15
C MET A 326 0.65 -3.08 3.44
N LEU A 327 0.67 -1.75 3.40
CA LEU A 327 1.74 -0.97 2.80
C LEU A 327 3.01 -0.89 3.64
N ASN A 328 2.95 -1.25 4.93
CA ASN A 328 4.14 -1.32 5.79
C ASN A 328 4.87 -2.66 5.67
N ASP A 329 4.23 -3.67 5.09
CA ASP A 329 4.79 -5.00 4.91
C ASP A 329 3.96 -5.80 3.90
N ILE A 330 4.22 -5.62 2.60
CA ILE A 330 3.44 -6.31 1.56
C ILE A 330 3.71 -7.81 1.66
N ASN A 331 2.71 -8.54 2.17
CA ASN A 331 2.73 -10.00 2.26
C ASN A 331 2.13 -10.64 1.00
N LEU A 332 2.85 -10.46 -0.11
CA LEU A 332 2.60 -11.11 -1.40
C LEU A 332 3.89 -11.78 -1.85
N THR A 333 3.80 -13.02 -2.33
CA THR A 333 4.96 -13.73 -2.86
C THR A 333 5.21 -13.27 -4.30
N MET A 334 6.35 -12.65 -4.54
CA MET A 334 6.74 -12.14 -5.86
C MET A 334 7.49 -13.22 -6.63
N LYS A 335 6.82 -13.90 -7.58
CA LYS A 335 7.44 -14.92 -8.45
C LYS A 335 7.40 -14.54 -9.91
N THR A 336 6.45 -13.71 -10.29
CA THR A 336 6.16 -13.32 -11.67
C THR A 336 5.93 -11.82 -11.77
N ASP A 337 6.03 -11.27 -12.97
CA ASP A 337 5.71 -9.85 -13.20
C ASP A 337 4.24 -9.53 -12.92
N LYS A 338 3.36 -10.53 -13.01
CA LYS A 338 1.95 -10.41 -12.59
C LYS A 338 1.81 -10.15 -11.09
N ASP A 339 2.67 -10.74 -10.27
CA ASP A 339 2.67 -10.53 -8.81
C ASP A 339 3.11 -9.10 -8.47
N ILE A 340 4.13 -8.60 -9.18
CA ILE A 340 4.60 -7.20 -9.07
C ILE A 340 3.47 -6.24 -9.43
N ASN A 341 2.81 -6.46 -10.57
CA ASN A 341 1.67 -5.66 -11.01
C ASN A 341 0.50 -5.73 -10.00
N THR A 342 0.30 -6.89 -9.37
CA THR A 342 -0.70 -7.05 -8.32
C THR A 342 -0.35 -6.18 -7.10
N ALA A 343 0.91 -6.18 -6.64
CA ALA A 343 1.34 -5.28 -5.56
C ALA A 343 1.14 -3.80 -5.91
N PHE A 344 1.51 -3.38 -7.13
CA PHE A 344 1.22 -2.01 -7.56
C PHE A 344 -0.27 -1.71 -7.61
N ALA A 345 -1.12 -2.68 -7.97
CA ALA A 345 -2.57 -2.51 -7.94
C ALA A 345 -3.10 -2.31 -6.50
N TYR A 346 -2.57 -3.05 -5.51
CA TYR A 346 -2.87 -2.79 -4.08
C TYR A 346 -2.46 -1.38 -3.67
N ILE A 347 -1.25 -0.95 -4.03
CA ILE A 347 -0.75 0.40 -3.70
C ILE A 347 -1.65 1.47 -4.32
N ARG A 348 -1.95 1.38 -5.62
CA ARG A 348 -2.84 2.32 -6.32
C ARG A 348 -4.23 2.36 -5.69
N THR A 349 -4.77 1.20 -5.30
CA THR A 349 -6.08 1.10 -4.64
C THR A 349 -6.07 1.81 -3.28
N ALA A 350 -5.01 1.61 -2.49
CA ALA A 350 -4.85 2.28 -1.20
C ALA A 350 -4.77 3.81 -1.34
N VAL A 351 -4.08 4.31 -2.38
CA VAL A 351 -4.00 5.75 -2.68
C VAL A 351 -5.36 6.32 -3.12
N VAL A 352 -6.14 5.57 -3.91
CA VAL A 352 -7.52 5.97 -4.26
C VAL A 352 -8.38 6.08 -3.02
N LEU A 353 -8.38 5.05 -2.16
CA LEU A 353 -9.15 5.05 -0.91
C LEU A 353 -8.68 6.17 0.04
N HIS A 354 -7.38 6.47 0.09
CA HIS A 354 -6.86 7.62 0.82
C HIS A 354 -7.51 8.90 0.34
N ASN A 355 -7.51 9.20 -0.95
CA ASN A 355 -8.10 10.43 -1.48
C ASN A 355 -9.62 10.52 -1.23
N LEU A 356 -10.35 9.42 -1.37
CA LEU A 356 -11.79 9.37 -1.12
C LEU A 356 -12.12 9.67 0.35
N TYR A 357 -11.31 9.15 1.28
CA TYR A 357 -11.60 9.17 2.71
C TYR A 357 -10.58 9.96 3.55
N ILE A 358 -9.77 10.84 2.96
CA ILE A 358 -8.73 11.58 3.71
C ILE A 358 -9.30 12.44 4.84
N HIS A 359 -10.53 12.91 4.69
CA HIS A 359 -11.23 13.79 5.64
C HIS A 359 -11.57 13.10 6.97
N THR A 360 -11.65 11.78 6.99
CA THR A 360 -11.88 10.96 8.20
C THR A 360 -10.61 10.26 8.68
N ALA A 361 -9.48 10.43 7.99
CA ALA A 361 -8.30 9.59 8.21
C ALA A 361 -7.77 9.66 9.66
N ASN A 362 -7.82 10.84 10.29
CA ASN A 362 -7.40 11.05 11.69
C ASN A 362 -8.25 10.29 12.71
N GLN A 363 -9.37 9.70 12.31
CA GLN A 363 -10.20 8.90 13.21
C GLN A 363 -9.71 7.46 13.36
N HIS A 364 -8.74 7.01 12.55
CA HIS A 364 -8.35 5.59 12.43
C HIS A 364 -6.97 5.23 13.01
N TRP A 365 -6.25 6.22 13.52
CA TRP A 365 -4.93 6.08 14.16
C TRP A 365 -4.79 7.16 15.24
N SER A 366 -4.01 6.89 16.28
CA SER A 366 -3.72 7.86 17.34
C SER A 366 -2.52 8.72 16.97
N LEU A 367 -2.39 9.91 17.59
CA LEU A 367 -1.20 10.75 17.42
C LEU A 367 0.08 10.00 17.80
N GLU A 368 0.01 9.17 18.84
CA GLU A 368 1.11 8.31 19.29
C GLU A 368 1.52 7.28 18.22
N ASP A 369 0.55 6.67 17.52
CA ASP A 369 0.85 5.75 16.41
C ASP A 369 1.58 6.48 15.29
N PHE A 370 1.16 7.72 14.99
CA PHE A 370 1.79 8.55 13.96
C PHE A 370 3.21 8.93 14.33
N GLU A 371 3.43 9.41 15.55
CA GLU A 371 4.76 9.78 16.06
C GLU A 371 5.70 8.57 16.11
N ARG A 372 5.21 7.41 16.55
CA ARG A 372 5.97 6.16 16.54
C ARG A 372 6.37 5.74 15.13
N ALA A 373 5.44 5.81 14.18
CA ALA A 373 5.72 5.48 12.77
C ALA A 373 6.71 6.45 12.15
N LYS A 374 6.60 7.74 12.45
CA LYS A 374 7.54 8.78 12.02
C LYS A 374 8.94 8.54 12.59
N ALA A 375 9.07 8.34 13.89
CA ALA A 375 10.35 8.05 14.55
C ALA A 375 11.02 6.79 13.99
N LYS A 376 10.23 5.75 13.69
CA LYS A 376 10.74 4.55 13.02
C LYS A 376 11.26 4.85 11.61
N ALA A 377 10.53 5.64 10.83
CA ALA A 377 10.96 6.01 9.47
C ALA A 377 12.26 6.83 9.49
N GLU A 378 12.37 7.79 10.40
CA GLU A 378 13.59 8.59 10.62
C GLU A 378 14.77 7.72 11.03
N GLU A 379 14.55 6.72 11.89
CA GLU A 379 15.59 5.76 12.27
C GLU A 379 16.03 4.86 11.11
N GLU A 380 15.10 4.40 10.28
CA GLU A 380 15.41 3.67 9.05
C GLU A 380 16.21 4.54 8.07
N ASP A 381 15.93 5.83 7.98
CA ASP A 381 16.68 6.78 7.15
C ASP A 381 18.09 7.07 7.69
N ARG A 382 18.26 7.15 9.01
CA ARG A 382 19.59 7.30 9.65
C ARG A 382 20.52 6.11 9.38
N LYS A 383 19.94 4.91 9.30
CA LYS A 383 20.68 3.65 9.03
C LYS A 383 20.87 3.37 7.55
N ALA A 384 20.26 4.17 6.67
CA ALA A 384 20.31 3.91 5.24
C ALA A 384 21.69 4.25 4.66
N ASP A 385 22.13 3.46 3.69
CA ASP A 385 23.34 3.76 2.94
C ASP A 385 23.24 5.14 2.26
N PRO A 386 24.33 5.93 2.25
CA PRO A 386 24.35 7.21 1.59
C PRO A 386 24.00 7.08 0.11
N LEU A 387 23.35 8.11 -0.44
CA LEU A 387 23.11 8.20 -1.87
C LEU A 387 24.46 8.19 -2.61
N PRO A 388 24.64 7.39 -3.68
CA PRO A 388 25.86 7.41 -4.48
C PRO A 388 26.16 8.83 -4.97
N GLU A 389 27.39 9.31 -4.79
CA GLU A 389 27.76 10.70 -5.10
C GLU A 389 27.75 11.02 -6.62
N GLY A 390 27.57 10.02 -7.50
CA GLY A 390 27.72 10.16 -8.96
C GLY A 390 26.43 10.21 -9.79
N GLU A 391 25.26 9.81 -9.28
CA GLU A 391 24.05 9.68 -10.15
C GLU A 391 23.44 11.03 -10.56
N LEU A 392 23.75 12.10 -9.84
CA LEU A 392 23.29 13.47 -10.12
C LEU A 392 24.25 14.26 -11.04
N LEU A 393 25.39 13.67 -11.45
CA LEU A 393 26.51 14.40 -12.07
C LEU A 393 26.63 14.28 -13.60
N ILE A 394 25.78 13.53 -14.31
CA ILE A 394 26.05 13.19 -15.73
C ILE A 394 25.17 13.93 -16.76
N GLU A 395 24.24 14.81 -16.34
CA GLU A 395 23.56 15.68 -17.31
C GLU A 395 23.93 17.12 -17.02
N THR A 396 24.75 17.68 -17.91
CA THR A 396 25.04 19.11 -18.05
C THR A 396 23.87 19.94 -17.54
N VAL A 397 24.05 20.49 -16.34
CA VAL A 397 23.01 21.28 -15.70
C VAL A 397 22.91 22.56 -16.51
N GLU A 398 21.88 22.69 -17.36
CA GLU A 398 21.60 23.93 -18.07
C GLU A 398 21.50 25.07 -17.05
N GLU A 399 22.32 26.12 -17.23
CA GLU A 399 22.45 27.25 -16.31
C GLU A 399 21.08 27.87 -15.93
N ASP A 400 20.14 27.91 -16.89
CA ASP A 400 18.79 28.46 -16.70
C ASP A 400 17.97 27.72 -15.62
N ARG A 401 18.25 26.43 -15.37
CA ARG A 401 17.56 25.63 -14.34
C ARG A 401 18.01 25.98 -12.93
N MET A 402 19.33 26.17 -12.74
CA MET A 402 19.88 26.61 -11.47
C MET A 402 19.46 28.04 -11.17
N ASP A 403 19.49 28.90 -12.19
CA ASP A 403 19.06 30.28 -12.04
C ASP A 403 17.58 30.37 -11.61
N ARG A 404 16.68 29.50 -12.10
CA ARG A 404 15.30 29.48 -11.60
C ARG A 404 15.21 29.18 -10.10
N ARG A 405 15.94 28.18 -9.60
CA ARG A 405 15.90 27.84 -8.16
C ARG A 405 16.49 28.97 -7.33
N ASP A 406 17.60 29.57 -7.78
CA ASP A 406 18.26 30.67 -7.08
C ASP A 406 17.43 31.97 -7.10
N ARG A 407 16.76 32.29 -8.21
CA ARG A 407 15.76 33.37 -8.29
C ARG A 407 14.59 33.12 -7.33
N LEU A 408 14.10 31.89 -7.23
CA LEU A 408 13.05 31.54 -6.27
C LEU A 408 13.54 31.67 -4.83
N ALA A 409 14.75 31.21 -4.50
CA ALA A 409 15.31 31.32 -3.16
C ALA A 409 15.43 32.78 -2.70
N ARG A 410 15.92 33.67 -3.57
CA ARG A 410 15.95 35.13 -3.34
C ARG A 410 14.56 35.69 -3.09
N ARG A 411 13.59 35.37 -3.95
CA ARG A 411 12.20 35.83 -3.81
C ARG A 411 11.54 35.33 -2.51
N VAL A 412 11.79 34.08 -2.11
CA VAL A 412 11.31 33.53 -0.84
C VAL A 412 11.94 34.27 0.34
N ALA A 413 13.23 34.61 0.26
CA ALA A 413 13.92 35.38 1.29
C ALA A 413 13.41 36.83 1.42
N GLU A 414 13.06 37.48 0.31
CA GLU A 414 12.43 38.81 0.27
C GLU A 414 11.02 38.79 0.89
N ILE A 415 10.19 37.82 0.49
CA ILE A 415 8.84 37.65 1.05
C ILE A 415 8.92 37.37 2.56
N ALA A 416 9.89 36.55 2.99
CA ALA A 416 10.10 36.26 4.40
C ALA A 416 10.62 37.45 5.22
N SER A 417 11.14 38.50 4.57
CA SER A 417 11.62 39.72 5.24
C SER A 417 10.57 40.83 5.26
N SER A 418 9.43 40.65 4.57
CA SER A 418 8.30 41.59 4.49
C SER A 418 7.05 41.10 5.24
N LEU A 419 7.09 39.87 5.77
CA LEU A 419 6.14 39.28 6.69
C LEU A 419 6.73 39.29 8.10
#